data_AF-A0A9W4LXA6-F1
#
_entry.id   AF-A0A9W4LXA6-F1
#
_cell.length_a   1.000
_cell.length_b   1.000
_cell.length_c   1.000
_cell.angle_alpha   90.00
_cell.angle_beta   90.00
_cell.angle_gamma   90.00
#
_symmetry.space_group_name_H-M   'P 1'
#
loop_
_entity.id
_entity.type
_entity.pdbx_description
1 polymer ?
#
loop_
_entity_poly.entity_id
_entity_poly.type
_entity_poly.pdbx_seq_one_letter_code
_entity_poly.pdbx_strand_id
1 'polypeptide(L)'
;MPGAGGAPGLAFMRCRDGEMVMKAEPDPPDALDGRVILLGPDDNVVVVRRRIEAGSALRFAGNEAVLPKDIPLGHKLASRDIKCGDKIIKYGAPIGSATADIRPGEHVHVHNMKSDYTATHTLDDARARHGDAP
;
A
#
# COMPACT_ATOMS: atom_id res chain seq x y z
N MET A 1 1.09 39.27 -3.94
CA MET A 1 0.39 38.38 -2.98
C MET A 1 -0.77 37.72 -3.71
N PRO A 2 -1.10 36.44 -3.53
CA PRO A 2 -0.67 35.45 -2.52
C PRO A 2 0.02 34.22 -3.17
N GLY A 3 0.46 33.15 -2.49
CA GLY A 3 0.22 32.73 -1.13
C GLY A 3 1.30 31.76 -0.63
N ALA A 4 1.42 31.71 0.69
CA ALA A 4 2.27 30.77 1.40
C ALA A 4 1.74 29.35 1.23
N GLY A 5 2.50 28.48 0.56
CA GLY A 5 2.30 27.05 0.60
C GLY A 5 2.67 26.54 1.99
N GLY A 6 1.65 26.23 2.81
CA GLY A 6 1.84 25.44 4.02
C GLY A 6 2.20 24.00 3.62
N ALA A 7 3.37 23.54 4.02
CA ALA A 7 3.76 22.14 3.85
C ALA A 7 2.77 21.23 4.62
N PRO A 8 2.29 20.13 4.04
CA PRO A 8 1.51 19.16 4.78
C PRO A 8 2.40 18.49 5.85
N GLY A 9 1.96 18.52 7.11
CA GLY A 9 2.56 17.72 8.19
C GLY A 9 3.34 18.47 9.28
N LEU A 10 3.22 19.80 9.40
CA LEU A 10 3.87 20.48 10.53
C LEU A 10 3.07 20.27 11.83
N ALA A 11 3.59 19.42 12.71
CA ALA A 11 3.06 19.21 14.05
C ALA A 11 3.07 20.52 14.85
N PHE A 12 1.90 20.98 15.28
CA PHE A 12 1.81 22.10 16.22
C PHE A 12 2.21 21.63 17.62
N MET A 13 3.30 22.18 18.14
CA MET A 13 3.75 21.96 19.51
C MET A 13 2.82 22.71 20.48
N ARG A 14 1.88 21.99 21.11
CA ARG A 14 1.08 22.54 22.23
C ARG A 14 1.44 21.84 23.52
N CYS A 15 2.05 22.58 24.44
CA CYS A 15 2.26 22.13 25.81
C CYS A 15 0.92 22.20 26.56
N ARG A 16 0.43 21.04 27.02
CA ARG A 16 -0.73 20.96 27.91
C ARG A 16 -0.35 20.03 29.06
N ASP A 17 -0.43 20.55 30.28
CA ASP A 17 -0.30 19.79 31.53
C ASP A 17 1.03 19.03 31.74
N GLY A 18 2.13 19.50 31.13
CA GLY A 18 3.47 18.94 31.36
C GLY A 18 3.76 17.59 30.67
N GLU A 19 2.78 17.01 29.97
CA GLU A 19 2.97 15.81 29.13
C GLU A 19 3.01 16.18 27.64
N MET A 20 4.07 15.74 26.97
CA MET A 20 4.23 15.88 25.52
C MET A 20 3.33 14.87 24.80
N VAL A 21 2.09 15.26 24.49
CA VAL A 21 1.21 14.43 23.65
C VAL A 21 1.36 14.85 22.19
N MET A 22 2.10 14.06 21.41
CA MET A 22 2.07 14.15 19.94
C MET A 22 0.68 13.73 19.45
N LYS A 23 -0.24 14.67 19.29
CA LYS A 23 -1.51 14.42 18.63
C LYS A 23 -1.31 14.58 17.13
N ALA A 24 -1.23 13.47 16.40
CA ALA A 24 -1.34 13.49 14.95
C ALA A 24 -2.72 14.09 14.61
N GLU A 25 -2.74 15.18 13.83
CA GLU A 25 -3.99 15.64 13.23
C GLU A 25 -4.49 14.56 12.27
N PRO A 26 -5.80 14.28 12.20
CA PRO A 26 -6.32 13.31 11.25
C PRO A 26 -5.98 13.80 9.85
N ASP A 27 -5.39 12.90 9.05
CA ASP A 27 -5.10 13.21 7.65
C ASP A 27 -6.39 13.71 6.96
N PRO A 28 -6.30 14.66 6.01
CA PRO A 28 -7.46 15.13 5.28
C PRO A 28 -8.22 13.94 4.66
N PRO A 29 -9.54 14.04 4.44
CA PRO A 29 -10.39 12.90 4.07
C PRO A 29 -9.93 12.15 2.80
N ASP A 30 -9.19 12.83 1.93
CA ASP A 30 -8.68 12.28 0.67
C ASP A 30 -7.26 11.71 0.80
N ALA A 31 -6.64 11.85 1.98
CA ALA A 31 -5.27 11.41 2.20
C ALA A 31 -5.19 9.91 2.48
N LEU A 32 -4.15 9.34 1.90
CA LEU A 32 -3.77 7.95 2.05
C LEU A 32 -3.35 7.66 3.50
N ASP A 33 -3.65 6.46 4.02
CA ASP A 33 -3.20 6.03 5.34
C ASP A 33 -1.66 6.06 5.44
N GLY A 34 -1.10 6.63 6.51
CA GLY A 34 0.36 6.74 6.70
C GLY A 34 1.14 5.40 6.76
N ARG A 35 0.45 4.24 6.79
CA ARG A 35 1.03 2.90 6.63
C ARG A 35 1.44 2.57 5.20
N VAL A 36 0.94 3.30 4.23
CA VAL A 36 1.20 3.05 2.81
C VAL A 36 1.81 4.30 2.17
N ILE A 37 2.43 4.12 1.01
CA ILE A 37 2.99 5.20 0.22
C ILE A 37 2.62 5.03 -1.25
N LEU A 38 2.10 6.09 -1.85
CA LEU A 38 2.00 6.24 -3.29
C LEU A 38 3.34 6.82 -3.78
N LEU A 39 4.02 6.10 -4.69
CA LEU A 39 5.38 6.47 -5.10
C LEU A 39 5.41 7.50 -6.23
N GLY A 40 4.43 7.44 -7.13
CA GLY A 40 4.21 8.43 -8.19
C GLY A 40 2.72 8.77 -8.33
N PRO A 41 2.38 9.95 -8.86
CA PRO A 41 1.00 10.41 -9.00
C PRO A 41 0.15 9.52 -9.93
N ASP A 42 0.78 8.86 -10.89
CA ASP A 42 0.11 8.00 -11.88
C ASP A 42 0.06 6.51 -11.45
N ASP A 43 0.65 6.17 -10.29
CA ASP A 43 0.70 4.80 -9.81
C ASP A 43 -0.71 4.31 -9.42
N ASN A 44 -1.03 3.07 -9.77
CA ASN A 44 -2.28 2.41 -9.36
C ASN A 44 -2.07 1.42 -8.21
N VAL A 45 -0.88 1.40 -7.62
CA VAL A 45 -0.54 0.64 -6.42
C VAL A 45 0.17 1.50 -5.40
N VAL A 46 -0.02 1.16 -4.14
CA VAL A 46 0.73 1.73 -3.01
C VAL A 46 1.62 0.66 -2.39
N VAL A 47 2.71 1.09 -1.76
CA VAL A 47 3.65 0.19 -1.07
C VAL A 47 3.43 0.28 0.43
N VAL A 48 3.40 -0.87 1.08
CA VAL A 48 3.27 -0.99 2.53
C VAL A 48 4.59 -0.62 3.22
N ARG A 49 4.54 0.35 4.15
CA ARG A 49 5.70 0.88 4.91
C ARG A 49 5.95 0.18 6.25
N ARG A 50 4.99 -0.61 6.73
CA ARG A 50 5.09 -1.47 7.92
C ARG A 50 4.05 -2.57 7.82
N ARG A 51 4.28 -3.73 8.45
CA ARG A 51 3.27 -4.81 8.48
C ARG A 51 1.90 -4.25 8.87
N ILE A 52 0.86 -4.70 8.17
CA ILE A 52 -0.53 -4.34 8.45
C ILE A 52 -1.27 -5.64 8.76
N GLU A 53 -1.84 -5.73 9.95
CA GLU A 53 -2.58 -6.93 10.38
C GLU A 53 -3.96 -6.98 9.71
N ALA A 54 -4.47 -8.19 9.51
CA ALA A 54 -5.84 -8.43 9.08
C ALA A 54 -6.86 -7.70 9.97
N GLY A 55 -7.96 -7.27 9.38
CA GLY A 55 -8.98 -6.45 10.04
C GLY A 55 -8.64 -4.96 10.14
N SER A 56 -7.41 -4.55 9.78
CA SER A 56 -7.06 -3.13 9.69
C SER A 56 -7.85 -2.44 8.59
N ALA A 57 -8.51 -1.34 8.93
CA ALA A 57 -9.05 -0.41 7.95
C ALA A 57 -7.94 0.51 7.43
N LEU A 58 -7.90 0.70 6.11
CA LEU A 58 -6.98 1.60 5.42
C LEU A 58 -7.76 2.54 4.50
N ARG A 59 -7.33 3.81 4.48
CA ARG A 59 -7.84 4.81 3.55
C ARG A 59 -7.03 4.85 2.26
N PHE A 60 -7.74 4.81 1.14
CA PHE A 60 -7.25 4.87 -0.23
C PHE A 60 -7.99 5.98 -0.99
N ALA A 61 -7.41 7.19 -1.05
CA ALA A 61 -7.88 8.32 -1.88
C ALA A 61 -9.42 8.43 -2.03
N GLY A 62 -10.12 8.67 -0.92
CA GLY A 62 -11.58 8.80 -0.88
C GLY A 62 -12.36 7.50 -0.61
N ASN A 63 -11.68 6.35 -0.58
CA ASN A 63 -12.26 5.05 -0.21
C ASN A 63 -11.64 4.50 1.08
N GLU A 64 -12.35 3.61 1.75
CA GLU A 64 -11.84 2.84 2.89
C GLU A 64 -12.00 1.35 2.60
N ALA A 65 -10.97 0.56 2.89
CA ALA A 65 -11.02 -0.89 2.75
C ALA A 65 -10.48 -1.58 4.00
N VAL A 66 -11.18 -2.62 4.45
CA VAL A 66 -10.74 -3.50 5.53
C VAL A 66 -9.94 -4.64 4.92
N LEU A 67 -8.70 -4.80 5.37
CA LEU A 67 -7.82 -5.85 4.84
C LEU A 67 -8.22 -7.22 5.40
N PRO A 68 -8.51 -8.21 4.55
CA PRO A 68 -8.93 -9.54 5.01
C PRO A 68 -7.76 -10.40 5.51
N LYS A 69 -6.52 -9.99 5.23
CA LYS A 69 -5.30 -10.75 5.52
C LYS A 69 -4.18 -9.79 5.90
N ASP A 70 -3.19 -10.31 6.62
CA ASP A 70 -1.97 -9.57 6.91
C ASP A 70 -1.23 -9.21 5.62
N ILE A 71 -0.71 -8.00 5.57
CA ILE A 71 0.11 -7.50 4.45
C ILE A 71 1.52 -7.19 4.98
N PRO A 72 2.56 -7.88 4.48
CA PRO A 72 3.93 -7.64 4.92
C PRO A 72 4.48 -6.29 4.44
N LEU A 73 5.56 -5.85 5.09
CA LEU A 73 6.36 -4.69 4.67
C LEU A 73 6.80 -4.84 3.20
N GLY A 74 6.70 -3.76 2.42
CA GLY A 74 7.16 -3.68 1.04
C GLY A 74 6.20 -4.27 0.00
N HIS A 75 5.12 -4.94 0.43
CA HIS A 75 4.11 -5.47 -0.45
C HIS A 75 3.24 -4.36 -1.06
N LYS A 76 2.51 -4.70 -2.13
CA LYS A 76 1.71 -3.76 -2.91
C LYS A 76 0.22 -3.94 -2.62
N LEU A 77 -0.51 -2.84 -2.47
CA LEU A 77 -1.97 -2.84 -2.45
C LEU A 77 -2.48 -2.00 -3.62
N ALA A 78 -3.60 -2.36 -4.22
CA ALA A 78 -4.21 -1.53 -5.26
C ALA A 78 -4.72 -0.21 -4.64
N SER A 79 -4.42 0.92 -5.27
CA SER A 79 -4.91 2.23 -4.81
C SER A 79 -6.29 2.57 -5.36
N ARG A 80 -6.68 1.92 -6.46
CA ARG A 80 -7.95 2.07 -7.19
C ARG A 80 -8.33 0.73 -7.84
N ASP A 81 -9.51 0.65 -8.43
CA ASP A 81 -9.87 -0.51 -9.26
C ASP A 81 -8.89 -0.69 -10.43
N ILE A 82 -8.49 -1.94 -10.66
CA ILE A 82 -7.65 -2.38 -11.77
C ILE A 82 -8.35 -3.56 -12.43
N LYS A 83 -8.65 -3.48 -13.73
CA LYS A 83 -9.32 -4.56 -14.45
C LYS A 83 -8.35 -5.63 -14.92
N CYS A 84 -8.86 -6.85 -15.09
CA CYS A 84 -8.07 -7.90 -15.72
C CYS A 84 -7.48 -7.42 -17.05
N GLY A 85 -6.17 -7.60 -17.23
CA GLY A 85 -5.41 -7.12 -18.40
C GLY A 85 -4.84 -5.70 -18.28
N ASP A 86 -5.32 -4.87 -17.35
CA ASP A 86 -4.78 -3.52 -17.12
C ASP A 86 -3.33 -3.58 -16.63
N LYS A 87 -2.58 -2.52 -16.94
CA LYS A 87 -1.20 -2.38 -16.46
C LYS A 87 -1.16 -2.04 -14.98
N ILE A 88 -0.26 -2.71 -14.25
CA ILE A 88 0.14 -2.33 -12.90
C ILE A 88 1.26 -1.30 -13.02
N ILE A 89 1.04 -0.08 -12.53
CA ILE A 89 1.97 1.05 -12.64
C ILE A 89 2.60 1.34 -11.28
N LYS A 90 3.92 1.31 -11.20
CA LYS A 90 4.71 1.65 -10.01
C LYS A 90 5.91 2.50 -10.42
N TYR A 91 6.19 3.58 -9.70
CA TYR A 91 7.20 4.59 -10.09
C TYR A 91 6.95 5.19 -11.49
N GLY A 92 5.68 5.32 -11.89
CA GLY A 92 5.30 5.79 -13.23
C GLY A 92 5.59 4.81 -14.36
N ALA A 93 6.05 3.58 -14.06
CA ALA A 93 6.39 2.57 -15.06
C ALA A 93 5.45 1.34 -14.96
N PRO A 94 5.05 0.75 -16.10
CA PRO A 94 4.26 -0.48 -16.10
C PRO A 94 5.13 -1.66 -15.66
N ILE A 95 4.87 -2.25 -14.49
CA ILE A 95 5.65 -3.37 -13.95
C ILE A 95 5.07 -4.75 -14.29
N GLY A 96 3.90 -4.78 -14.91
CA GLY A 96 3.16 -6.00 -15.20
C GLY A 96 1.73 -5.72 -15.60
N SER A 97 0.97 -6.80 -15.76
CA SER A 97 -0.46 -6.76 -16.08
C SER A 97 -1.28 -7.54 -15.05
N ALA A 98 -2.46 -7.05 -14.71
CA ALA A 98 -3.40 -7.76 -13.84
C ALA A 98 -3.91 -9.04 -14.52
N THR A 99 -4.04 -10.13 -13.77
CA THR A 99 -4.59 -11.41 -14.25
C THR A 99 -6.03 -11.66 -13.80
N ALA A 100 -6.57 -10.78 -12.96
CA ALA A 100 -7.95 -10.73 -12.51
C ALA A 100 -8.32 -9.27 -12.22
N ASP A 101 -9.60 -8.99 -11.99
CA ASP A 101 -10.02 -7.71 -11.41
C ASP A 101 -9.44 -7.58 -9.99
N ILE A 102 -8.91 -6.41 -9.67
CA ILE A 102 -8.31 -6.08 -8.37
C ILE A 102 -8.99 -4.83 -7.81
N ARG A 103 -9.56 -4.94 -6.62
CA ARG A 103 -10.25 -3.82 -5.94
C ARG A 103 -9.28 -3.01 -5.07
N PRO A 104 -9.59 -1.74 -4.75
CA PRO A 104 -8.81 -0.94 -3.80
C PRO A 104 -8.53 -1.70 -2.51
N GLY A 105 -7.28 -1.67 -2.05
CA GLY A 105 -6.82 -2.37 -0.85
C GLY A 105 -6.51 -3.86 -1.04
N GLU A 106 -6.79 -4.47 -2.18
CA GLU A 106 -6.41 -5.87 -2.42
C GLU A 106 -4.90 -6.00 -2.66
N HIS A 107 -4.33 -7.12 -2.21
CA HIS A 107 -2.90 -7.42 -2.32
C HIS A 107 -2.50 -7.70 -3.77
N VAL A 108 -1.62 -6.88 -4.34
CA VAL A 108 -1.13 -7.01 -5.72
C VAL A 108 0.17 -7.82 -5.75
N HIS A 109 0.08 -9.09 -6.15
CA HIS A 109 1.21 -10.03 -6.19
C HIS A 109 1.01 -11.10 -7.26
N VAL A 110 1.96 -12.03 -7.40
CA VAL A 110 1.97 -13.10 -8.43
C VAL A 110 0.67 -13.91 -8.62
N HIS A 111 -0.26 -13.89 -7.65
CA HIS A 111 -1.56 -14.57 -7.77
C HIS A 111 -2.58 -13.79 -8.62
N ASN A 112 -2.45 -12.47 -8.71
CA ASN A 112 -3.37 -11.58 -9.45
C ASN A 112 -2.65 -10.59 -10.39
N MET A 113 -1.32 -10.68 -10.52
CA MET A 113 -0.56 -9.99 -11.54
C MET A 113 0.53 -10.89 -12.15
N LYS A 114 0.87 -10.63 -13.41
CA LYS A 114 2.06 -11.20 -14.07
C LYS A 114 3.04 -10.08 -14.40
N SER A 115 4.33 -10.34 -14.26
CA SER A 115 5.37 -9.42 -14.74
C SER A 115 5.43 -9.44 -16.27
N ASP A 116 5.57 -8.27 -16.87
CA ASP A 116 5.74 -8.13 -18.32
C ASP A 116 7.23 -8.19 -18.74
N TYR A 117 8.16 -8.11 -17.79
CA TYR A 117 9.61 -8.08 -18.05
C TYR A 117 10.32 -9.40 -17.75
N THR A 118 9.75 -10.24 -16.89
CA THR A 118 10.38 -11.48 -16.45
C THR A 118 9.33 -12.53 -16.23
N ALA A 119 9.58 -13.76 -16.70
CA ALA A 119 8.71 -14.89 -16.40
C ALA A 119 8.60 -15.05 -14.87
N THR A 120 7.36 -15.16 -14.37
CA THR A 120 7.11 -15.31 -12.94
C THR A 120 7.36 -16.76 -12.55
N HIS A 121 8.44 -17.02 -11.80
CA HIS A 121 8.73 -18.32 -11.21
C HIS A 121 8.35 -18.28 -9.71
N THR A 122 7.40 -19.11 -9.28
CA THR A 122 7.13 -19.31 -7.85
C THR A 122 8.08 -20.37 -7.29
N LEU A 123 8.78 -20.03 -6.21
CA LEU A 123 9.57 -20.98 -5.44
C LEU A 123 8.65 -21.80 -4.54
N ASP A 124 7.85 -22.70 -5.10
CA ASP A 124 7.03 -23.63 -4.30
C ASP A 124 7.84 -24.82 -3.73
N ASP A 125 9.17 -24.77 -3.78
CA ASP A 125 10.06 -25.94 -3.55
C ASP A 125 11.11 -25.80 -2.43
N ALA A 126 10.99 -24.81 -1.53
CA ALA A 126 11.96 -24.63 -0.44
C ALA A 126 11.55 -25.26 0.91
N ARG A 127 10.29 -25.69 1.08
CA ARG A 127 9.80 -26.31 2.34
C ARG A 127 9.68 -27.84 2.27
N ALA A 128 9.87 -28.44 1.10
CA ALA A 128 9.76 -29.90 0.91
C ALA A 128 11.10 -30.64 0.86
N ARG A 129 12.25 -29.93 0.81
CA ARG A 129 13.58 -30.55 0.64
C ARG A 129 14.48 -30.56 1.89
N HIS A 130 14.04 -29.92 2.96
CA HIS A 130 14.60 -30.17 4.30
C HIS A 130 13.51 -30.84 5.13
N GLY A 131 13.26 -32.11 4.81
CA GLY A 131 12.65 -33.03 5.75
C GLY A 131 13.60 -33.17 6.93
N ASP A 132 13.23 -32.55 8.04
CA ASP A 132 13.56 -33.08 9.36
C ASP A 132 12.22 -33.46 9.98
N ALA A 133 11.96 -34.77 9.96
CA ALA A 133 10.82 -35.42 10.60
C ALA A 133 11.20 -35.70 12.09
N PRO A 134 10.23 -36.08 12.93
CA PRO A 134 10.06 -35.64 14.33
C PRO A 134 11.17 -35.99 15.31
#